data_AF-A0A0C3DK67-F1
#
_entry.id   AF-A0A0C3DK67-F1
#
_cell.length_a   1.000
_cell.length_b   1.000
_cell.length_c   1.000
_cell.angle_alpha   90.00
_cell.angle_beta   90.00
_cell.angle_gamma   90.00
#
_symmetry.space_group_name_H-M   'P 1'
#
loop_
_entity.id
_entity.type
_entity.pdbx_description
1 polymer ?
#
loop_
_entity_poly.entity_id
_entity_poly.type
_entity_poly.pdbx_seq_one_letter_code
_entity_poly.pdbx_strand_id
1 'polypeptide(L)'
;MGFPNLWKMLTRSNQTTEILPSDIVVFIVGPTGSGKSWLLQQLVKKENIKFSKQSLNPSTKEVNAVRCHFSGGSDIRDDIVIVDTPSFYTYLPPDGELTLKQWINERCKKSCKKAGILYLHNIAGNPQDANLSLSKHLKAFNNAYTGCGVVSSTVVVPTLDNGVVYPPDKIQGLILRLESEAEKVKAATWKLFDGKPETAWEMVQELLRQMGCA
;
A
#
# COMPACT_ATOMS: atom_id res chain seq x y z
N MET A 1 3.14 26.33 3.34
CA MET A 1 3.13 26.01 1.89
C MET A 1 2.52 24.63 1.76
N GLY A 2 1.49 24.46 0.92
CA GLY A 2 0.80 23.17 0.79
C GLY A 2 1.64 22.16 0.03
N PHE A 3 1.62 20.90 0.47
CA PHE A 3 2.30 19.81 -0.20
C PHE A 3 1.78 19.67 -1.65
N PRO A 4 2.65 19.64 -2.68
CA PRO A 4 2.21 19.66 -4.06
C PRO A 4 1.51 18.35 -4.45
N ASN A 5 0.49 18.43 -5.30
CA ASN A 5 -0.37 17.29 -5.65
C ASN A 5 0.41 16.22 -6.45
N LEU A 6 0.64 15.05 -5.83
CA LEU A 6 1.49 13.98 -6.41
C LEU A 6 0.93 13.45 -7.73
N TRP A 7 -0.39 13.32 -7.85
CA TRP A 7 -1.01 12.83 -9.09
C TRP A 7 -0.71 13.74 -10.29
N LYS A 8 -0.81 15.05 -10.09
CA LYS A 8 -0.46 16.04 -11.13
C LYS A 8 1.02 15.97 -11.49
N MET A 9 1.88 15.80 -10.49
CA MET A 9 3.33 15.75 -10.66
C MET A 9 3.86 14.42 -11.20
N LEU A 10 3.11 13.32 -11.11
CA LEU A 10 3.56 12.01 -11.57
C LEU A 10 3.91 12.08 -13.06
N THR A 11 5.16 11.83 -13.42
CA THR A 11 5.64 11.93 -14.81
C THR A 11 5.83 10.57 -15.46
N ARG A 12 6.41 9.63 -14.73
CA ARG A 12 6.66 8.27 -15.19
C ARG A 12 6.62 7.31 -14.01
N SER A 13 6.28 6.07 -14.30
CA SER A 13 6.42 4.97 -13.36
C SER A 13 6.96 3.76 -14.12
N ASN A 14 7.91 3.04 -13.54
CA ASN A 14 8.50 1.86 -14.16
C ASN A 14 8.60 0.74 -13.13
N GLN A 15 8.49 -0.50 -13.57
CA GLN A 15 8.82 -1.63 -12.71
C GLN A 15 10.26 -1.50 -12.23
N THR A 16 10.48 -1.79 -10.96
CA THR A 16 11.82 -1.82 -10.38
C THR A 16 12.06 -3.15 -9.67
N THR A 17 13.28 -3.63 -9.79
CA THR A 17 13.76 -4.79 -9.07
C THR A 17 14.62 -4.41 -7.88
N GLU A 18 15.04 -3.16 -7.74
CA GLU A 18 15.98 -2.70 -6.71
C GLU A 18 15.38 -1.57 -5.88
N ILE A 19 15.67 -1.58 -4.59
CA ILE A 19 15.40 -0.47 -3.67
C ILE A 19 16.71 0.29 -3.41
N LEU A 20 16.71 1.58 -3.74
CA LEU A 20 17.86 2.45 -3.56
C LEU A 20 17.82 3.16 -2.19
N PRO A 21 18.98 3.57 -1.65
CA PRO A 21 19.03 4.32 -0.39
C PRO A 21 18.27 5.65 -0.40
N SER A 22 18.06 6.24 -1.58
CA SER A 22 17.28 7.47 -1.76
C SER A 22 15.77 7.24 -1.84
N ASP A 23 15.33 6.00 -2.05
CA ASP A 23 13.91 5.71 -2.29
C ASP A 23 13.10 5.89 -1.00
N ILE A 24 11.90 6.45 -1.14
CA ILE A 24 10.83 6.31 -0.15
C ILE A 24 9.97 5.11 -0.57
N VAL A 25 9.78 4.15 0.32
CA VAL A 25 9.08 2.90 -0.01
C VAL A 25 7.71 2.87 0.66
N VAL A 26 6.67 2.61 -0.12
CA VAL A 26 5.30 2.42 0.37
C VAL A 26 4.87 1.00 0.08
N PHE A 27 4.68 0.22 1.14
CA PHE A 27 4.16 -1.15 1.03
C PHE A 27 2.64 -1.14 1.08
N ILE A 28 2.00 -1.82 0.13
CA ILE A 28 0.56 -2.07 0.12
C ILE A 28 0.34 -3.44 0.77
N VAL A 29 -0.24 -3.46 1.96
CA VAL A 29 -0.41 -4.65 2.80
C VAL A 29 -1.89 -4.91 3.04
N GLY A 30 -2.28 -6.16 3.26
CA GLY A 30 -3.65 -6.49 3.65
C GLY A 30 -4.11 -7.86 3.15
N PRO A 31 -5.33 -8.27 3.52
CA PRO A 31 -5.85 -9.59 3.20
C PRO A 31 -6.09 -9.82 1.71
N THR A 32 -6.33 -11.06 1.33
CA THR A 32 -6.79 -11.39 -0.03
C THR A 32 -8.14 -10.71 -0.29
N GLY A 33 -8.29 -10.14 -1.48
CA GLY A 33 -9.51 -9.40 -1.86
C GLY A 33 -9.61 -8.00 -1.28
N SER A 34 -8.59 -7.47 -0.58
CA SER A 34 -8.65 -6.10 -0.05
C SER A 34 -8.43 -4.99 -1.10
N GLY A 35 -8.08 -5.35 -2.33
CA GLY A 35 -7.88 -4.41 -3.43
C GLY A 35 -6.45 -3.90 -3.63
N LYS A 36 -5.43 -4.55 -3.04
CA LYS A 36 -4.02 -4.15 -3.12
C LYS A 36 -3.52 -3.90 -4.56
N SER A 37 -3.62 -4.92 -5.41
CA SER A 37 -3.19 -4.81 -6.81
C SER A 37 -4.02 -3.81 -7.61
N TRP A 38 -5.31 -3.66 -7.27
CA TRP A 38 -6.16 -2.65 -7.90
C TRP A 38 -5.77 -1.22 -7.51
N LEU A 39 -5.36 -1.00 -6.25
CA LEU A 39 -4.79 0.27 -5.84
C LEU A 39 -3.48 0.57 -6.58
N LEU A 40 -2.57 -0.41 -6.69
CA LEU A 40 -1.36 -0.24 -7.50
C LEU A 40 -1.70 0.17 -8.93
N GLN A 41 -2.71 -0.48 -9.54
CA GLN A 41 -3.19 -0.10 -10.88
C GLN A 41 -3.63 1.36 -10.92
N GLN A 42 -4.40 1.84 -9.93
CA GLN A 42 -4.83 3.25 -9.90
C GLN A 42 -3.66 4.21 -9.73
N LEU A 43 -2.66 3.88 -8.89
CA LEU A 43 -1.47 4.70 -8.67
C LEU A 43 -0.65 4.89 -9.96
N VAL A 44 -0.62 3.90 -10.85
CA VAL A 44 0.14 3.96 -12.11
C VAL A 44 -0.71 4.34 -13.34
N LYS A 45 -2.00 4.62 -13.15
CA LYS A 45 -3.00 4.79 -14.23
C LYS A 45 -2.96 6.16 -14.93
N LYS A 46 -1.78 6.66 -15.31
CA LYS A 46 -1.68 7.89 -16.10
C LYS A 46 -1.41 7.53 -17.56
N GLU A 47 -2.19 8.10 -18.48
CA GLU A 47 -2.29 7.69 -19.91
C GLU A 47 -0.95 7.69 -20.69
N ASN A 48 0.09 8.32 -20.15
CA ASN A 48 1.41 8.46 -20.77
C ASN A 48 2.51 7.60 -20.12
N ILE A 49 2.17 6.75 -19.15
CA ILE A 49 3.14 5.98 -18.40
C ILE A 49 3.19 4.54 -18.93
N LYS A 50 4.35 4.13 -19.44
CA LYS A 50 4.57 2.78 -20.01
C LYS A 50 4.60 1.73 -18.90
N PHE A 51 3.44 1.13 -18.59
CA PHE A 51 3.34 -0.03 -17.73
C PHE A 51 3.00 -1.29 -18.54
N SER A 52 3.73 -2.38 -18.32
CA SER A 52 3.44 -3.66 -18.98
C SER A 52 2.17 -4.26 -18.34
N LYS A 53 1.07 -4.31 -19.08
CA LYS A 53 -0.22 -4.87 -18.63
C LYS A 53 -0.12 -6.31 -18.10
N GLN A 54 0.91 -7.06 -18.48
CA GLN A 54 1.13 -8.46 -18.07
C GLN A 54 1.47 -8.66 -16.59
N SER A 55 1.88 -7.61 -15.86
CA SER A 55 2.38 -7.74 -14.48
C SER A 55 1.35 -7.51 -13.38
N LEU A 56 0.12 -7.16 -13.73
CA LEU A 56 -0.93 -6.74 -12.78
C LEU A 56 -1.95 -7.85 -12.47
N ASN A 57 -1.54 -9.12 -12.61
CA ASN A 57 -2.44 -10.24 -12.37
C ASN A 57 -2.92 -10.26 -10.90
N PRO A 58 -4.24 -10.27 -10.64
CA PRO A 58 -4.85 -10.03 -9.32
C PRO A 58 -4.63 -11.16 -8.30
N SER A 59 -3.92 -12.21 -8.66
CA SER A 59 -3.41 -13.22 -7.74
C SER A 59 -1.89 -13.03 -7.58
N THR A 60 -1.49 -12.03 -6.80
CA THR A 60 -0.08 -11.80 -6.50
C THR A 60 0.47 -12.95 -5.67
N LYS A 61 1.05 -13.94 -6.37
CA LYS A 61 1.97 -14.92 -5.78
C LYS A 61 3.37 -14.34 -5.61
N GLU A 62 3.61 -13.15 -6.15
CA GLU A 62 4.89 -12.47 -6.21
C GLU A 62 4.76 -11.02 -5.73
N VAL A 63 5.87 -10.43 -5.30
CA VAL A 63 5.95 -9.01 -4.92
C VAL A 63 6.17 -8.17 -6.18
N ASN A 64 5.32 -7.17 -6.39
CA ASN A 64 5.44 -6.23 -7.49
C ASN A 64 5.89 -4.86 -6.97
N ALA A 65 6.95 -4.30 -7.53
CA ALA A 65 7.43 -2.97 -7.15
C ALA A 65 7.49 -2.03 -8.35
N VAL A 66 7.01 -0.80 -8.14
CA VAL A 66 6.96 0.24 -9.15
C VAL A 66 7.56 1.52 -8.61
N ARG A 67 8.60 2.01 -9.28
CA ARG A 67 9.20 3.31 -8.98
C ARG A 67 8.45 4.40 -9.72
N CYS A 68 7.93 5.36 -8.98
CA CYS A 68 7.18 6.53 -9.45
C CYS A 68 8.05 7.78 -9.34
N HIS A 69 8.12 8.55 -10.42
CA HIS A 69 8.92 9.76 -10.51
C HIS A 69 8.02 10.99 -10.69
N PHE A 70 8.41 12.11 -10.06
CA PHE A 70 7.60 13.33 -10.01
C PHE A 70 8.32 14.51 -10.64
N SER A 71 7.59 15.34 -11.39
CA SER A 71 8.08 16.63 -11.87
C SER A 71 7.89 17.69 -10.79
N GLY A 72 8.97 18.29 -10.34
CA GLY A 72 8.98 19.44 -9.45
C GLY A 72 10.34 19.53 -8.80
N GLY A 73 11.09 20.61 -9.07
CA GLY A 73 12.40 20.81 -8.46
C GLY A 73 12.36 20.76 -6.93
N SER A 74 13.53 20.55 -6.32
CA SER A 74 13.93 20.55 -4.89
C SER A 74 13.05 19.95 -3.78
N ASP A 75 11.72 19.90 -3.90
CA ASP A 75 10.79 19.66 -2.78
C ASP A 75 10.31 18.21 -2.72
N ILE A 76 10.28 17.49 -3.85
CA ILE A 76 10.20 16.02 -3.90
C ILE A 76 11.39 15.54 -4.73
N ARG A 77 12.54 15.36 -4.07
CA ARG A 77 13.75 14.83 -4.72
C ARG A 77 13.78 13.30 -4.80
N ASP A 78 12.94 12.65 -4.00
CA ASP A 78 12.99 11.21 -3.84
C ASP A 78 11.95 10.54 -4.73
N ASP A 79 12.37 9.48 -5.41
CA ASP A 79 11.45 8.59 -6.07
C ASP A 79 10.65 7.80 -5.02
N ILE A 80 9.37 7.58 -5.31
CA ILE A 80 8.49 6.77 -4.45
C ILE A 80 8.39 5.39 -5.07
N VAL A 81 8.78 4.35 -4.34
CA VAL A 81 8.59 2.97 -4.75
C VAL A 81 7.36 2.40 -4.08
N ILE A 82 6.34 2.09 -4.87
CA ILE A 82 5.13 1.41 -4.41
C ILE A 82 5.35 -0.10 -4.53
N VAL A 83 5.14 -0.84 -3.45
CA VAL A 83 5.34 -2.29 -3.39
C VAL A 83 4.01 -2.97 -3.08
N ASP A 84 3.43 -3.64 -4.07
CA ASP A 84 2.27 -4.52 -3.89
C ASP A 84 2.74 -5.88 -3.37
N THR A 85 2.22 -6.28 -2.21
CA THR A 85 2.62 -7.52 -1.56
C THR A 85 1.62 -8.65 -1.83
N PRO A 86 2.08 -9.91 -1.88
CA PRO A 86 1.19 -11.05 -1.68
C PRO A 86 0.39 -10.91 -0.39
N SER A 87 -0.78 -11.54 -0.33
CA SER A 87 -1.54 -11.64 0.91
C SER A 87 -0.87 -12.60 1.89
N PHE A 88 -0.89 -12.26 3.18
CA PHE A 88 -0.53 -13.20 4.24
C PHE A 88 -1.71 -14.11 4.58
N TYR A 89 -1.42 -15.24 5.22
CA TYR A 89 -2.42 -16.17 5.75
C TYR A 89 -3.41 -16.69 4.69
N THR A 90 -2.91 -16.95 3.48
CA THR A 90 -3.69 -17.61 2.44
C THR A 90 -3.77 -19.11 2.70
N TYR A 91 -4.89 -19.73 2.34
CA TYR A 91 -5.04 -21.19 2.36
C TYR A 91 -4.27 -21.89 1.22
N LEU A 92 -3.63 -21.12 0.34
CA LEU A 92 -2.91 -21.60 -0.84
C LEU A 92 -1.46 -21.06 -0.83
N PRO A 93 -0.46 -21.90 -1.17
CA PRO A 93 0.92 -21.45 -1.34
C PRO A 93 1.11 -20.58 -2.59
N PRO A 94 2.17 -19.74 -2.64
CA PRO A 94 3.19 -19.56 -1.60
C PRO A 94 2.72 -18.69 -0.43
N ASP A 95 3.33 -18.87 0.75
CA ASP A 95 3.09 -18.00 1.91
C ASP A 95 3.65 -16.60 1.64
N GLY A 96 2.77 -15.59 1.64
CA GLY A 96 3.15 -14.21 1.40
C GLY A 96 4.21 -13.67 2.36
N GLU A 97 4.30 -14.18 3.60
CA GLU A 97 5.31 -13.75 4.58
C GLU A 97 6.71 -14.16 4.11
N LEU A 98 6.87 -15.42 3.69
CA LEU A 98 8.13 -15.93 3.15
C LEU A 98 8.50 -15.25 1.83
N THR A 99 7.54 -15.09 0.92
CA THR A 99 7.76 -14.43 -0.38
C THR A 99 8.23 -12.99 -0.21
N LEU A 100 7.59 -12.23 0.69
CA LEU A 100 8.01 -10.85 0.97
C LEU A 100 9.39 -10.80 1.60
N LYS A 101 9.69 -11.69 2.55
CA LYS A 101 11.00 -11.76 3.22
C LYS A 101 12.13 -12.03 2.23
N GLN A 102 11.94 -12.99 1.33
CA GLN A 102 12.91 -13.31 0.28
C GLN A 102 13.13 -12.10 -0.63
N TRP A 103 12.04 -11.47 -1.08
CA TRP A 103 12.12 -10.28 -1.92
C TRP A 103 12.88 -9.14 -1.24
N ILE A 104 12.61 -8.86 0.04
CA ILE A 104 13.32 -7.80 0.79
C ILE A 104 14.82 -8.11 0.88
N ASN A 105 15.21 -9.34 1.25
CA ASN A 105 16.61 -9.73 1.38
C ASN A 105 17.37 -9.66 0.05
N GLU A 106 16.68 -9.95 -1.05
CA GLU A 106 17.26 -9.85 -2.39
C GLU A 106 17.40 -8.42 -2.85
N ARG A 107 16.40 -7.56 -2.61
CA ARG A 107 16.26 -6.27 -3.31
C ARG A 107 16.59 -5.04 -2.44
N CYS A 108 16.62 -5.18 -1.13
CA CYS A 108 17.07 -4.15 -0.19
C CYS A 108 18.48 -4.46 0.31
N LYS A 109 19.50 -4.18 -0.50
CA LYS A 109 20.91 -4.36 -0.09
C LYS A 109 21.40 -3.30 0.89
N LYS A 110 20.71 -2.16 0.92
CA LYS A 110 20.92 -1.05 1.85
C LYS A 110 19.56 -0.56 2.33
N SER A 111 19.52 0.06 3.50
CA SER A 111 18.31 0.70 4.01
C SER A 111 17.83 1.76 3.02
N CYS A 112 16.53 1.75 2.70
CA CYS A 112 15.90 2.85 1.98
C CYS A 112 15.84 4.10 2.89
N LYS A 113 15.46 5.25 2.31
CA LYS A 113 15.42 6.51 3.04
C LYS A 113 14.38 6.45 4.17
N LYS A 114 13.16 6.03 3.83
CA LYS A 114 12.02 5.84 4.73
C LYS A 114 11.06 4.82 4.14
N ALA A 115 10.39 4.06 5.01
CA ALA A 115 9.31 3.15 4.62
C ALA A 115 8.00 3.49 5.35
N GLY A 116 6.88 3.20 4.69
CA GLY A 116 5.53 3.30 5.26
C GLY A 116 4.60 2.21 4.70
N ILE A 117 3.46 2.01 5.36
CA ILE A 117 2.47 0.99 4.99
C ILE A 117 1.14 1.67 4.65
N LEU A 118 0.58 1.32 3.49
CA LEU A 118 -0.85 1.46 3.20
C LEU A 118 -1.51 0.10 3.42
N TYR A 119 -2.25 -0.03 4.52
CA TYR A 119 -2.96 -1.26 4.86
C TYR A 119 -4.38 -1.23 4.29
N LEU A 120 -4.70 -2.07 3.32
CA LEU A 120 -6.02 -2.14 2.70
C LEU A 120 -6.87 -3.22 3.36
N HIS A 121 -8.12 -2.87 3.66
CA HIS A 121 -9.08 -3.78 4.28
C HIS A 121 -10.45 -3.68 3.62
N ASN A 122 -10.93 -4.78 3.04
CA ASN A 122 -12.28 -4.84 2.49
C ASN A 122 -13.29 -4.97 3.63
N ILE A 123 -14.05 -3.90 3.88
CA ILE A 123 -14.99 -3.83 5.00
C ILE A 123 -16.23 -4.73 4.83
N ALA A 124 -16.47 -5.27 3.63
CA ALA A 124 -17.48 -6.30 3.41
C ALA A 124 -17.02 -7.71 3.79
N GLY A 125 -15.72 -7.90 4.09
CA GLY A 125 -15.18 -9.17 4.56
C GLY A 125 -15.82 -9.65 5.85
N ASN A 126 -15.73 -10.96 6.12
CA ASN A 126 -16.30 -11.53 7.35
C ASN A 126 -15.54 -10.98 8.58
N PRO A 127 -16.18 -10.17 9.43
CA PRO A 127 -15.49 -9.54 10.55
C PRO A 127 -15.04 -10.53 11.64
N GLN A 128 -15.54 -11.77 11.62
CA GLN A 128 -15.14 -12.82 12.58
C GLN A 128 -14.00 -13.69 12.04
N ASP A 129 -13.57 -13.48 10.79
CA ASP A 129 -12.45 -14.22 10.24
C ASP A 129 -11.13 -13.69 10.81
N ALA A 130 -10.52 -14.49 11.68
CA ALA A 130 -9.23 -14.18 12.29
C ALA A 130 -8.10 -13.99 11.25
N ASN A 131 -8.24 -14.49 10.03
CA ASN A 131 -7.30 -14.26 8.93
C ASN A 131 -7.45 -12.89 8.26
N LEU A 132 -8.50 -12.13 8.56
CA LEU A 132 -8.64 -10.74 8.10
C LEU A 132 -8.13 -9.71 9.11
N SER A 133 -7.75 -10.14 10.31
CA SER A 133 -7.33 -9.24 11.40
C SER A 133 -6.16 -8.34 11.01
N LEU A 134 -6.33 -7.03 11.24
CA LEU A 134 -5.33 -6.00 10.98
C LEU A 134 -3.99 -6.27 11.67
N SER A 135 -4.03 -6.52 12.98
CA SER A 135 -2.83 -6.75 13.80
C SER A 135 -2.07 -8.00 13.36
N LYS A 136 -2.78 -9.04 12.93
CA LYS A 136 -2.18 -10.29 12.45
C LYS A 136 -1.37 -10.05 11.18
N HIS A 137 -1.92 -9.33 10.21
CA HIS A 137 -1.21 -9.00 8.96
C HIS A 137 -0.03 -8.05 9.17
N LEU A 138 -0.17 -7.03 10.04
CA LEU A 138 0.97 -6.16 10.36
C LEU A 138 2.09 -6.92 11.08
N LYS A 139 1.74 -7.90 11.91
CA LYS A 139 2.74 -8.79 12.53
C LYS A 139 3.48 -9.64 11.49
N ALA A 140 2.77 -10.27 10.55
CA ALA A 140 3.39 -11.00 9.43
C ALA A 140 4.31 -10.08 8.61
N PHE A 141 3.84 -8.87 8.29
CA PHE A 141 4.68 -7.88 7.60
C PHE A 141 5.97 -7.60 8.39
N ASN A 142 5.87 -7.31 9.68
CA ASN A 142 7.04 -7.01 10.52
C ASN A 142 8.02 -8.19 10.63
N ASN A 143 7.53 -9.43 10.65
CA ASN A 143 8.38 -10.61 10.63
C ASN A 143 9.13 -10.77 9.30
N ALA A 144 8.48 -10.45 8.18
CA ALA A 144 9.05 -10.49 6.84
C ALA A 144 10.00 -9.31 6.57
N TYR A 145 9.73 -8.15 7.17
CA TYR A 145 10.44 -6.90 6.94
C TYR A 145 11.79 -6.86 7.66
N THR A 146 12.74 -7.63 7.14
CA THR A 146 14.12 -7.70 7.64
C THR A 146 15.05 -6.87 6.75
N GLY A 147 15.44 -5.67 7.18
CA GLY A 147 16.61 -4.99 6.62
C GLY A 147 16.39 -4.03 5.44
N CYS A 148 15.26 -3.31 5.37
CA CYS A 148 15.04 -2.27 4.35
C CYS A 148 14.89 -0.85 4.94
N GLY A 149 15.39 -0.59 6.15
CA GLY A 149 15.16 0.67 6.88
C GLY A 149 14.07 0.53 7.95
N VAL A 150 13.55 1.64 8.48
CA VAL A 150 12.49 1.63 9.51
C VAL A 150 11.15 1.99 8.88
N VAL A 151 10.11 1.22 9.18
CA VAL A 151 8.73 1.60 8.88
C VAL A 151 8.32 2.68 9.86
N SER A 152 7.97 3.86 9.34
CA SER A 152 7.76 5.06 10.14
C SER A 152 6.29 5.43 10.32
N SER A 153 5.40 4.97 9.43
CA SER A 153 3.96 5.17 9.59
C SER A 153 3.15 4.06 8.89
N THR A 154 1.91 3.87 9.34
CA THR A 154 0.89 3.02 8.74
C THR A 154 -0.41 3.80 8.61
N VAL A 155 -1.01 3.79 7.42
CA VAL A 155 -2.36 4.30 7.16
C VAL A 155 -3.25 3.13 6.74
N VAL A 156 -4.37 2.97 7.43
CA VAL A 156 -5.40 1.97 7.17
C VAL A 156 -6.42 2.55 6.20
N VAL A 157 -6.71 1.81 5.14
CA VAL A 157 -7.59 2.24 4.05
C VAL A 157 -8.75 1.24 3.94
N PRO A 158 -9.96 1.65 4.32
CA PRO A 158 -11.17 0.89 4.04
C PRO A 158 -11.39 0.80 2.51
N THR A 159 -11.71 -0.40 2.03
CA THR A 159 -12.13 -0.66 0.65
C THR A 159 -13.46 -1.40 0.64
N LEU A 160 -14.16 -1.35 -0.49
CA LEU A 160 -15.41 -2.07 -0.69
C LEU A 160 -15.44 -2.63 -2.12
N ASP A 161 -15.84 -3.89 -2.28
CA ASP A 161 -15.88 -4.53 -3.59
C ASP A 161 -16.89 -3.86 -4.52
N ASN A 162 -16.52 -3.78 -5.81
CA ASN A 162 -17.40 -3.30 -6.87
C ASN A 162 -18.63 -4.21 -6.99
N GLY A 163 -19.78 -3.72 -6.54
CA GLY A 163 -21.05 -4.45 -6.57
C GLY A 163 -21.64 -4.74 -5.19
N VAL A 164 -20.89 -4.55 -4.11
CA VAL A 164 -21.45 -4.59 -2.76
C VAL A 164 -22.12 -3.26 -2.47
N VAL A 165 -23.44 -3.29 -2.23
CA VAL A 165 -24.22 -2.13 -1.82
C VAL A 165 -24.71 -2.36 -0.41
N TYR A 166 -24.27 -1.49 0.50
CA TYR A 166 -24.75 -1.47 1.88
C TYR A 166 -25.41 -0.12 2.20
N PRO A 167 -26.39 -0.10 3.13
CA PRO A 167 -26.89 1.15 3.67
C PRO A 167 -25.74 1.99 4.28
N PRO A 168 -25.79 3.33 4.19
CA PRO A 168 -24.75 4.21 4.73
C PRO A 168 -24.39 3.92 6.19
N ASP A 169 -25.38 3.66 7.04
CA ASP A 169 -25.17 3.36 8.47
C ASP A 169 -24.37 2.07 8.68
N LYS A 170 -24.58 1.07 7.81
CA LYS A 170 -23.82 -0.17 7.85
C LYS A 170 -22.37 0.06 7.42
N ILE A 171 -22.15 0.87 6.38
CA ILE A 171 -20.79 1.25 5.95
C ILE A 171 -20.07 1.98 7.09
N GLN A 172 -20.74 2.96 7.70
CA GLN A 172 -20.18 3.74 8.81
C GLN A 172 -19.82 2.83 10.00
N GLY A 173 -20.71 1.91 10.38
CA GLY A 173 -20.45 0.96 11.47
C GLY A 173 -19.24 0.04 11.21
N LEU A 174 -19.06 -0.40 9.95
CA LEU A 174 -17.90 -1.21 9.56
C LEU A 174 -16.60 -0.39 9.58
N ILE A 175 -16.63 0.86 9.13
CA ILE A 175 -15.47 1.77 9.18
C ILE A 175 -15.08 2.07 10.62
N LEU A 176 -16.02 2.42 11.50
CA LEU A 176 -15.76 2.68 12.93
C LEU A 176 -15.11 1.47 13.62
N ARG A 177 -15.53 0.26 13.25
CA ARG A 177 -14.90 -0.96 13.77
C ARG A 177 -13.44 -1.07 13.32
N LEU A 178 -13.17 -0.85 12.03
CA LEU A 178 -11.80 -0.89 11.50
C LEU A 178 -10.93 0.20 12.10
N GLU A 179 -11.48 1.40 12.34
CA GLU A 179 -10.82 2.50 13.05
C GLU A 179 -10.41 2.08 14.47
N SER A 180 -11.31 1.43 15.22
CA SER A 180 -10.99 0.89 16.54
C SER A 180 -9.88 -0.19 16.50
N GLU A 181 -9.76 -0.96 15.42
CA GLU A 181 -8.62 -1.87 15.24
C GLU A 181 -7.32 -1.12 14.90
N ALA A 182 -7.39 -0.09 14.06
CA ALA A 182 -6.26 0.76 13.68
C ALA A 182 -5.67 1.50 14.90
N GLU A 183 -6.52 2.02 15.79
CA GLU A 183 -6.11 2.68 17.03
C GLU A 183 -5.27 1.77 17.93
N LYS A 184 -5.64 0.49 18.06
CA LYS A 184 -4.91 -0.49 18.89
C LYS A 184 -3.48 -0.73 18.41
N VAL A 185 -3.23 -0.53 17.12
CA VAL A 185 -1.89 -0.65 16.53
C VAL A 185 -1.24 0.71 16.24
N LYS A 186 -1.86 1.81 16.69
CA LYS A 186 -1.42 3.19 16.48
C LYS A 186 -1.27 3.57 15.00
N ALA A 187 -2.12 3.01 14.15
CA ALA A 187 -2.20 3.40 12.74
C ALA A 187 -3.26 4.49 12.55
N ALA A 188 -3.03 5.40 11.61
CA ALA A 188 -4.05 6.34 11.18
C ALA A 188 -5.04 5.64 10.24
N THR A 189 -6.25 6.18 10.10
CA THR A 189 -7.26 5.66 9.16
C THR A 189 -7.59 6.70 8.10
N TRP A 190 -7.73 6.26 6.86
CA TRP A 190 -8.25 7.04 5.74
C TRP A 190 -9.75 6.80 5.55
N LYS A 191 -10.39 7.68 4.79
CA LYS A 191 -11.77 7.48 4.32
C LYS A 191 -11.88 6.27 3.37
N LEU A 192 -13.10 5.80 3.13
CA LEU A 192 -13.37 4.76 2.14
C LEU A 192 -12.77 5.14 0.77
N PHE A 193 -11.96 4.25 0.19
CA PHE A 193 -11.35 4.48 -1.11
C PHE A 193 -12.40 4.45 -2.23
N ASP A 194 -12.45 5.49 -3.07
CA ASP A 194 -13.44 5.65 -4.14
C ASP A 194 -12.97 5.09 -5.50
N GLY A 195 -11.77 4.51 -5.55
CA GLY A 195 -11.23 3.88 -6.76
C GLY A 195 -10.62 4.80 -7.80
N LYS A 196 -10.42 6.08 -7.47
CA LYS A 196 -9.84 7.05 -8.39
C LYS A 196 -8.31 7.15 -8.24
N PRO A 197 -7.57 7.36 -9.33
CA PRO A 197 -6.13 7.63 -9.27
C PRO A 197 -5.77 8.84 -8.39
N GLU A 198 -6.58 9.90 -8.43
CA GLU A 198 -6.39 11.12 -7.65
C GLU A 198 -6.37 10.81 -6.15
N THR A 199 -7.41 10.13 -5.66
CA THR A 199 -7.55 9.76 -4.24
C THR A 199 -6.54 8.69 -3.83
N ALA A 200 -6.11 7.83 -4.76
CA ALA A 200 -5.00 6.91 -4.53
C ALA A 200 -3.71 7.65 -4.15
N TRP A 201 -3.38 8.72 -4.89
CA TRP A 201 -2.23 9.55 -4.57
C TRP A 201 -2.43 10.41 -3.32
N GLU A 202 -3.65 10.91 -3.04
CA GLU A 202 -3.94 11.60 -1.78
C GLU A 202 -3.65 10.71 -0.55
N MET A 203 -3.96 9.41 -0.62
CA MET A 203 -3.62 8.46 0.45
C MET A 203 -2.11 8.32 0.64
N VAL A 204 -1.36 8.22 -0.45
CA VAL A 204 0.10 8.19 -0.41
C VAL A 204 0.63 9.50 0.20
N GLN A 205 0.09 10.66 -0.20
CA GLN A 205 0.49 11.96 0.34
C GLN A 205 0.25 12.06 1.85
N GLU A 206 -0.88 11.56 2.34
CA GLU A 206 -1.17 11.55 3.77
C GLU A 206 -0.18 10.65 4.53
N LEU A 207 0.13 9.46 4.00
CA LEU A 207 1.16 8.60 4.57
C LEU A 207 2.52 9.32 4.61
N LEU A 208 2.94 9.96 3.53
CA LEU A 208 4.20 10.71 3.47
C LEU A 208 4.25 11.87 4.47
N ARG A 209 3.14 12.56 4.69
CA ARG A 209 3.01 13.64 5.69
C ARG A 209 3.24 13.10 7.10
N GLN A 210 2.65 11.95 7.42
CA GLN A 210 2.87 11.30 8.71
C GLN A 210 4.30 10.80 8.89
N MET A 211 4.96 10.42 7.79
CA MET A 211 6.37 10.04 7.79
C MET A 211 7.31 11.27 7.88
N GLY A 212 6.79 12.50 7.81
CA GLY A 212 7.59 13.72 7.75
C GLY A 212 8.41 13.85 6.46
N CYS A 213 7.86 13.39 5.33
CA CYS A 213 8.41 13.55 3.98
C CYS A 213 7.76 14.72 3.22
N ALA A 214 6.65 15.25 3.75
CA ALA A 214 5.71 16.11 3.06
C ALA A 214 5.24 17.27 3.93
#